data_AF-A0A0D3AU02-F1
#
_entry.id   AF-A0A0D3AU02-F1
#
_cell.length_a   1.000
_cell.length_b   1.000
_cell.length_c   1.000
_cell.angle_alpha   90.00
_cell.angle_beta   90.00
_cell.angle_gamma   90.00
#
_symmetry.space_group_name_H-M   'P 1'
#
loop_
_entity.id
_entity.type
_entity.pdbx_description
1 polymer ?
#
loop_
_entity_poly.entity_id
_entity_poly.type
_entity_poly.pdbx_seq_one_letter_code
_entity_poly.pdbx_strand_id
1 'polypeptide(L)' 'MRSRDHTVSATHGDMNQNMRDIIMHVQQVSSVINFELPTQPENYLHRTGRSGRFGRKGVAFNFMTTDDESFTV' A
#
# COMPACT_ATOMS: atom_id res chain seq x y z
N MET A 1 21.00 7.65 16.91
CA MET A 1 19.72 7.42 16.21
C MET A 1 19.98 7.60 14.72
N ARG A 2 20.04 6.51 13.93
CA ARG A 2 20.39 6.58 12.50
C ARG A 2 19.28 7.32 11.75
N SER A 3 19.61 8.45 11.13
CA SER A 3 18.78 9.08 10.09
C SER A 3 18.48 8.02 9.03
N ARG A 4 17.21 7.83 8.69
CA ARG A 4 16.80 6.87 7.65
C ARG A 4 16.70 7.65 6.33
N ASP A 5 17.43 7.20 5.32
CA ASP A 5 17.49 7.82 3.98
C ASP A 5 16.22 7.52 3.16
N HIS A 6 15.07 7.98 3.64
CA HIS A 6 13.78 7.77 2.98
C HIS A 6 12.98 9.05 2.90
N THR A 7 12.59 9.42 1.68
CA THR A 7 11.60 10.47 1.43
C THR A 7 10.21 9.89 1.70
N VAL A 8 9.44 10.54 2.59
CA VAL A 8 8.09 10.10 2.95
C VAL A 8 7.08 11.15 2.48
N SER A 9 6.00 10.67 1.85
CA SER A 9 4.83 11.48 1.46
C SER A 9 3.56 10.81 1.95
N ALA A 10 2.60 11.59 2.44
CA ALA A 10 1.31 11.09 2.91
C ALA A 10 0.17 11.64 2.04
N THR A 11 -0.88 10.83 1.80
CA THR A 11 -2.10 11.22 1.08
C THR A 11 -3.29 11.07 2.02
N HIS A 12 -4.08 12.13 2.20
CA HIS A 12 -5.26 12.15 3.06
C HIS A 12 -6.50 12.67 2.32
N GLY A 13 -7.67 12.38 2.90
CA GLY A 13 -9.00 12.65 2.33
C GLY A 13 -9.36 14.13 2.14
N ASP A 14 -8.60 15.04 2.71
CA ASP A 14 -8.71 16.51 2.64
C ASP A 14 -7.74 17.14 1.62
N MET A 15 -6.81 16.38 1.06
CA MET A 15 -5.82 16.87 0.09
C MET A 15 -6.44 17.15 -1.29
N ASN A 16 -5.99 18.21 -1.97
CA ASN A 16 -6.37 18.54 -3.34
C ASN A 16 -6.09 17.39 -4.32
N GLN A 17 -7.01 17.11 -5.25
CA GLN A 17 -6.90 15.98 -6.17
C GLN A 17 -5.63 16.01 -7.02
N ASN A 18 -5.24 17.19 -7.54
CA ASN A 18 -3.99 17.34 -8.31
C ASN A 18 -2.75 16.89 -7.53
N MET A 19 -2.72 17.10 -6.21
CA MET A 19 -1.61 16.68 -5.35
C MET A 19 -1.63 15.16 -5.13
N ARG A 20 -2.82 14.56 -4.99
CA ARG A 20 -2.97 13.11 -4.85
C ARG A 20 -2.58 12.37 -6.12
N ASP A 21 -2.91 12.93 -7.28
CA ASP A 21 -2.61 12.32 -8.57
C ASP A 21 -1.10 12.18 -8.77
N ILE A 22 -0.29 13.13 -8.29
CA ILE A 22 1.18 13.01 -8.33
C ILE A 22 1.66 11.76 -7.59
N ILE A 23 1.05 11.45 -6.43
CA ILE A 23 1.42 10.30 -5.60
C ILE A 23 0.84 9.00 -6.17
N MET A 24 -0.40 9.01 -6.65
CA MET A 24 -1.06 7.81 -7.18
C MET A 24 -0.52 7.36 -8.55
N HIS A 25 0.01 8.29 -9.34
CA HIS A 25 0.64 7.99 -10.64
C HIS A 25 2.13 7.65 -10.51
N VAL A 26 2.66 7.46 -9.30
CA VAL A 26 4.00 6.88 -9.14
C VAL A 26 3.98 5.45 -9.70
N GLN A 27 4.53 5.30 -10.91
CA GLN A 27 4.46 4.08 -11.73
C GLN A 27 5.33 2.94 -11.16
N GLN A 28 6.10 3.17 -10.09
CA GLN A 28 7.13 2.24 -9.61
C GLN A 28 7.02 1.96 -8.11
N VAL A 29 5.91 1.34 -7.69
CA VAL A 29 5.82 0.76 -6.34
C VAL A 29 6.36 -0.68 -6.38
N SER A 30 7.54 -0.90 -5.78
CA SER A 30 8.17 -2.23 -5.69
C SER A 30 7.56 -3.11 -4.61
N SER A 31 7.12 -2.51 -3.51
CA SER A 31 6.59 -3.21 -2.35
C SER A 31 5.44 -2.43 -1.73
N VAL A 32 4.39 -3.13 -1.33
CA VAL A 32 3.24 -2.58 -0.61
C VAL A 32 3.25 -3.15 0.80
N ILE A 33 3.03 -2.29 1.81
CA ILE A 33 2.97 -2.69 3.20
C ILE A 33 1.58 -2.29 3.72
N ASN A 34 0.77 -3.28 4.08
CA ASN A 34 -0.51 -3.06 4.73
C ASN A 34 -0.31 -3.15 6.24
N PHE A 35 -0.47 -2.01 6.92
CA PHE A 35 -0.43 -1.94 8.38
C PHE A 35 -1.68 -2.51 9.04
N GLU A 36 -2.80 -2.41 8.35
CA GLU A 36 -4.09 -2.97 8.74
C GLU A 36 -4.68 -3.70 7.53
N LEU A 37 -5.17 -4.91 7.77
CA LEU A 37 -5.86 -5.67 6.73
C LEU A 37 -7.25 -5.08 6.50
N PRO A 38 -7.65 -4.90 5.23
CA PRO A 38 -9.01 -4.48 4.95
C PRO A 38 -9.98 -5.62 5.28
N THR A 39 -11.16 -5.26 5.77
CA THR A 39 -12.23 -6.20 6.13
C THR A 39 -12.81 -6.99 4.94
N GLN A 40 -12.56 -6.54 3.71
CA GLN A 40 -13.05 -7.17 2.48
C GLN A 40 -11.89 -7.62 1.58
N PRO A 41 -11.90 -8.86 1.07
CA PRO A 41 -10.83 -9.40 0.20
C PRO A 41 -10.60 -8.60 -1.09
N GLU A 42 -11.67 -8.03 -1.66
CA GLU A 42 -11.59 -7.23 -2.87
C GLU A 42 -10.76 -5.95 -2.65
N ASN A 43 -10.95 -5.29 -1.52
CA ASN A 43 -10.16 -4.11 -1.14
C ASN A 43 -8.69 -4.44 -0.94
N TYR A 44 -8.38 -5.64 -0.42
CA TYR A 44 -7.00 -6.13 -0.31
C TYR A 44 -6.35 -6.29 -1.68
N LEU A 45 -7.04 -6.93 -2.62
CA LEU A 45 -6.55 -7.12 -3.98
C LEU A 45 -6.29 -5.77 -4.68
N HIS A 46 -7.19 -4.80 -4.51
CA HIS A 46 -7.00 -3.45 -5.06
C HIS A 46 -5.82 -2.69 -4.46
N ARG A 47 -5.55 -2.85 -3.15
CA ARG A 47 -4.39 -2.24 -2.48
C ARG A 47 -3.07 -2.86 -2.95
N THR A 48 -3.00 -4.19 -2.93
CA THR A 48 -1.80 -4.95 -3.31
C THR A 48 -1.50 -4.82 -4.81
N GLY A 49 -2.55 -4.69 -5.65
CA GLY A 49 -2.47 -4.45 -7.10
C GLY A 49 -1.87 -3.10 -7.53
N ARG A 50 -1.42 -2.27 -6.58
CA ARG A 50 -0.57 -1.10 -6.84
C ARG A 50 0.90 -1.46 -7.06
N SER A 51 1.33 -2.64 -6.62
CA SER A 51 2.65 -3.21 -6.93
C SER A 51 2.59 -4.15 -8.13
N GLY A 52 3.76 -4.52 -8.67
CA GLY A 52 3.86 -5.59 -9.68
C GLY A 52 3.31 -5.26 -11.08
N ARG A 53 3.13 -3.99 -11.41
CA ARG A 53 2.72 -3.55 -12.75
C ARG A 53 3.82 -3.81 -13.78
N PHE A 54 3.42 -4.07 -15.03
CA PHE A 54 4.31 -4.33 -16.18
C PHE A 54 5.18 -5.60 -16.06
N GLY A 55 4.65 -6.68 -15.45
CA GLY A 55 5.35 -7.97 -15.37
C GLY A 55 6.53 -8.00 -14.39
N ARG A 56 6.67 -6.96 -13.55
CA ARG A 56 7.67 -6.91 -12.48
C ARG A 56 7.15 -7.63 -11.24
N LYS A 57 8.06 -8.25 -10.48
CA LYS A 57 7.72 -8.86 -9.19
C LYS A 57 7.33 -7.75 -8.20
N GLY A 58 6.08 -7.78 -7.72
CA GLY A 58 5.63 -6.98 -6.58
C GLY A 58 5.60 -7.85 -5.32
N VAL A 59 5.97 -7.29 -4.17
CA VAL A 59 5.87 -7.97 -2.88
C VAL A 59 4.91 -7.19 -1.98
N ALA A 60 3.98 -7.89 -1.35
CA ALA A 60 3.08 -7.33 -0.36
C ALA A 60 3.38 -7.91 1.03
N PHE A 61 3.55 -7.05 2.01
CA PHE A 61 3.69 -7.41 3.41
C PHE A 61 2.43 -6.99 4.16
N ASN A 62 1.91 -7.90 4.98
CA ASN A 62 0.73 -7.65 5.81
C ASN A 62 1.10 -7.85 7.27
N PHE A 63 0.70 -6.91 8.11
CA PHE A 63 0.66 -7.13 9.55
C PHE A 63 -0.71 -7.71 9.89
N MET A 64 -0.72 -8.89 10.51
CA MET A 64 -1.92 -9.59 10.96
C MET A 64 -1.94 -9.60 12.48
N THR A 65 -3.09 -9.31 13.04
CA THR A 65 -3.38 -9.54 14.46
C THR A 65 -4.28 -10.77 14.63
N THR A 66 -4.48 -11.23 15.86
CA THR A 66 -5.39 -12.35 16.14
C THR A 66 -6.83 -12.07 15.72
N ASP A 67 -7.22 -10.80 15.62
CA ASP A 67 -8.57 -10.40 15.19
C ASP A 67 -8.76 -10.54 13.66
N ASP A 68 -7.66 -10.68 12.91
CA ASP A 68 -7.65 -10.86 11.46
C ASP A 68 -7.69 -12.34 11.02
N GLU A 69 -7.86 -13.30 11.95
CA GLU A 69 -7.88 -14.75 11.64
C GLU A 69 -8.91 -15.14 10.57
N SER A 70 -10.03 -14.41 10.52
CA SER A 70 -11.07 -14.60 9.50
C SER A 70 -10.60 -14.26 8.08
N PHE A 71 -9.51 -13.49 7.94
CA PHE A 71 -8.88 -13.09 6.68
C PHE A 71 -7.73 -14.05 6.33
N THR A 72 -8.03 -15.34 6.23
CA THR A 72 -7.09 -16.33 5.70
C THR A 72 -7.39 -16.56 4.21
N VAL A 73 -6.46 -16.16 3.33
CA VAL A 73 -6.53 -16.34 1.87
C VAL A 73 -5.77 -17.59 1.47
#